data_AF-A0AAU7DRD1-F1
#
_entry.id   AF-A0AAU7DRD1-F1
#
_cell.length_a   1.000
_cell.length_b   1.000
_cell.length_c   1.000
_cell.angle_alpha   90.00
_cell.angle_beta   90.00
_cell.angle_gamma   90.00
#
_symmetry.space_group_name_H-M   'P 1'
#
loop_
_entity.id
_entity.type
_entity.pdbx_description
1 polymer ?
#
loop_
_entity_poly.entity_id
_entity_poly.type
_entity_poly.pdbx_seq_one_letter_code
_entity_poly.pdbx_strand_id
1 'polypeptide(L)'
;MKTRLKSPATVLAVVLALLVIASVVIWLQIASHLGIKLLGGQPAESGNNVEPDTSEQEPSMFPSDVIEVEIEEPNLEDDWGISEPETSELEQYPGFRFVNSELDEQAYAYEELAREYLTSICMEEQGWQYFPTTSTWDATSIAGVENELVNSNESFVASLGPSERTAYNLALTGVEDPSDEVDGYAPGLGCMGESHQEFPGVYALASVFTQELTELENQARAEVANSKDNQNEYRRSIIAKQNEFVAKHQATLEEFQASHHKESLRVAQIITTWEQRA
;
A
#
# COMPACT_ATOMS: atom_id res chain seq x y z
N MET A 1 4.15 48.39 23.00
CA MET A 1 3.74 47.24 23.84
C MET A 1 5.00 46.43 24.18
N LYS A 2 5.41 46.36 25.45
CA LYS A 2 6.55 45.53 25.87
C LYS A 2 6.05 44.10 26.09
N THR A 3 6.39 43.19 25.20
CA THR A 3 6.19 41.75 25.39
C THR A 3 7.06 41.29 26.55
N ARG A 4 6.43 40.85 27.63
CA ARG A 4 7.15 40.24 28.76
C ARG A 4 7.74 38.92 28.27
N LEU A 5 9.06 38.85 28.17
CA LEU A 5 9.77 37.59 28.00
C LEU A 5 9.36 36.65 29.13
N LYS A 6 8.74 35.51 28.78
CA LYS A 6 8.40 34.45 29.73
C LYS A 6 9.72 33.95 30.34
N SER A 7 9.72 33.70 31.65
CA SER A 7 10.93 33.23 32.32
C SER A 7 11.35 31.88 31.73
N PRO A 8 12.66 31.57 31.69
CA PRO A 8 13.16 30.30 31.17
C PRO A 8 12.53 29.08 31.86
N ALA A 9 12.11 29.21 33.12
CA ALA A 9 11.36 28.19 33.83
C ALA A 9 9.98 27.91 33.21
N THR A 10 9.28 28.94 32.72
CA THR A 10 7.98 28.76 32.05
C THR A 10 8.16 28.09 30.69
N VAL A 11 9.23 28.39 29.96
CA VAL A 11 9.52 27.74 28.67
C VAL A 11 9.81 26.26 28.89
N LEU A 12 10.65 25.91 29.87
CA LEU A 12 10.99 24.53 30.20
C LEU A 12 9.76 23.72 30.64
N ALA A 13 8.88 24.32 31.45
CA ALA A 13 7.64 23.66 31.88
C ALA A 13 6.70 23.35 30.71
N VAL A 14 6.60 24.26 29.72
CA VAL A 14 5.79 24.03 28.51
C VAL A 14 6.39 22.93 27.64
N VAL A 15 7.71 22.92 27.45
CA VAL A 15 8.38 21.86 26.68
C VAL A 15 8.20 20.48 27.33
N LEU A 16 8.35 20.38 28.65
CA LEU A 16 8.11 19.12 29.36
C LEU A 16 6.65 18.66 29.26
N ALA A 17 5.68 19.58 29.36
CA ALA A 17 4.28 19.24 29.21
C ALA A 17 3.97 18.71 27.79
N LEU A 18 4.55 19.32 26.75
CA LEU A 18 4.39 18.86 25.37
C LEU A 18 5.01 17.47 25.15
N LEU A 19 6.17 17.19 25.73
CA LEU A 19 6.82 15.86 25.64
C LEU A 19 5.99 14.76 26.31
N VAL A 20 5.37 15.05 27.46
CA VAL A 20 4.47 14.09 28.14
C VAL A 20 3.24 13.81 27.28
N ILE A 21 2.62 14.84 26.70
CA ILE A 21 1.45 14.67 25.83
C ILE A 21 1.82 13.84 24.59
N ALA A 22 2.94 14.15 23.93
CA ALA A 22 3.41 13.40 22.77
C ALA A 22 3.66 11.92 23.11
N SER A 23 4.27 11.65 24.27
CA SER A 23 4.51 10.27 24.74
C SER A 23 3.20 9.50 24.97
N VAL A 24 2.16 10.14 25.51
CA VAL A 24 0.85 9.49 25.75
C VAL A 24 0.14 9.18 24.43
N VAL A 25 0.21 10.09 23.45
CA VAL A 25 -0.39 9.88 22.11
C VAL A 25 0.28 8.70 21.38
N ILE A 26 1.61 8.61 21.43
CA ILE A 26 2.35 7.48 20.82
C ILE A 26 1.94 6.15 21.47
N TRP A 27 1.82 6.11 22.81
CA TRP A 27 1.37 4.91 23.51
C TRP A 27 -0.06 4.50 23.16
N LEU A 28 -0.96 5.45 22.97
CA LEU A 28 -2.34 5.19 22.55
C LEU A 28 -2.41 4.61 21.13
N GLN A 29 -1.60 5.12 20.19
CA GLN A 29 -1.55 4.59 18.82
C GLN A 29 -0.93 3.18 18.75
N ILE A 30 0.11 2.92 19.55
CA ILE A 30 0.68 1.58 19.67
C ILE A 30 -0.35 0.61 20.27
N ALA A 31 -1.10 1.03 21.29
CA ALA A 31 -2.14 0.20 21.90
C ALA A 31 -3.30 -0.11 20.95
N SER A 32 -3.68 0.82 20.06
CA SER A 32 -4.70 0.57 19.05
C SER A 32 -4.23 -0.38 17.96
N HIS A 33 -2.96 -0.30 17.53
CA HIS A 33 -2.40 -1.22 16.54
C HIS A 33 -2.17 -2.63 17.07
N LEU A 34 -1.84 -2.79 18.36
CA LEU A 34 -1.60 -4.10 18.96
C LEU A 34 -2.88 -4.85 19.37
N GLY A 35 -4.07 -4.34 19.05
CA GLY A 35 -5.33 -5.04 19.30
C GLY A 35 -5.56 -5.40 20.77
N ILE A 36 -4.93 -4.67 21.71
CA ILE A 36 -5.09 -4.93 23.14
C ILE A 36 -6.49 -4.46 23.55
N LYS A 37 -7.47 -5.36 23.40
CA LYS A 37 -8.80 -5.23 24.00
C LYS A 37 -8.64 -5.26 25.52
N LEU A 38 -8.42 -4.09 26.11
CA LEU A 38 -8.60 -3.89 27.55
C LEU A 38 -10.09 -4.08 27.87
N LEU A 39 -10.43 -5.32 28.25
CA LEU A 39 -11.57 -5.73 29.07
C LEU A 39 -12.79 -4.80 29.05
N GLY A 40 -13.67 -5.04 28.07
CA GLY A 40 -15.05 -4.57 28.08
C GLY A 40 -15.96 -5.72 27.65
N GLY A 41 -16.39 -6.53 28.62
CA GLY A 41 -17.41 -7.55 28.37
C GLY A 41 -18.74 -6.89 28.04
N GLN A 42 -19.32 -7.26 26.89
CA GLN A 42 -20.74 -7.02 26.63
C GLN A 42 -21.53 -8.30 26.87
N PRO A 43 -22.71 -8.19 27.50
CA PRO A 43 -23.56 -9.33 27.81
C PRO A 43 -24.27 -9.85 26.57
N ALA A 44 -24.52 -11.16 26.58
CA ALA A 44 -25.42 -11.83 25.66
C ALA A 44 -26.82 -11.24 25.77
N GLU A 45 -27.38 -10.78 24.65
CA GLU A 45 -28.80 -10.52 24.53
C GLU A 45 -29.43 -11.60 23.64
N SER A 46 -30.27 -12.39 24.30
CA SER A 46 -31.11 -13.44 23.73
C SER A 46 -32.50 -12.87 23.49
N GLY A 47 -33.16 -13.23 22.40
CA GLY A 47 -34.62 -13.08 22.36
C GLY A 47 -35.24 -12.95 20.97
N ASN A 48 -35.61 -14.10 20.42
CA ASN A 48 -36.63 -14.38 19.42
C ASN A 48 -37.73 -13.32 19.23
N ASN A 49 -38.18 -13.14 17.99
CA ASN A 49 -39.62 -13.21 17.69
C ASN A 49 -39.89 -13.68 16.25
N VAL A 50 -40.92 -14.51 16.18
CA VAL A 50 -41.43 -15.37 15.11
C VAL A 50 -42.53 -14.63 14.33
N GLU A 51 -42.48 -14.71 12.98
CA GLU A 51 -43.53 -14.87 11.92
C GLU A 51 -44.99 -14.36 12.10
N PRO A 52 -45.85 -14.20 11.05
CA PRO A 52 -45.91 -15.03 9.82
C PRO A 52 -46.39 -14.39 8.48
N ASP A 53 -46.36 -15.24 7.45
CA ASP A 53 -47.33 -15.40 6.33
C ASP A 53 -47.38 -14.33 5.21
N THR A 54 -47.40 -14.64 3.91
CA THR A 54 -48.34 -15.53 3.21
C THR A 54 -47.92 -15.79 1.75
N SER A 55 -48.13 -17.02 1.27
CA SER A 55 -48.51 -17.49 -0.09
C SER A 55 -47.86 -16.85 -1.34
N GLU A 56 -47.36 -17.60 -2.32
CA GLU A 56 -48.15 -18.49 -3.19
C GLU A 56 -47.32 -19.66 -3.74
N GLN A 57 -48.00 -20.81 -3.81
CA GLN A 57 -47.51 -22.11 -4.21
C GLN A 57 -48.18 -22.48 -5.54
N GLU A 58 -47.40 -22.75 -6.59
CA GLU A 58 -47.88 -23.46 -7.78
C GLU A 58 -47.31 -24.89 -7.82
N PRO A 59 -48.08 -25.90 -8.28
CA PRO A 59 -47.70 -27.30 -8.19
C PRO A 59 -46.90 -27.75 -9.42
N SER A 60 -45.70 -28.31 -9.21
CA SER A 60 -45.00 -29.06 -10.25
C SER A 60 -44.80 -30.51 -9.81
N MET A 61 -45.45 -31.36 -10.58
CA MET A 61 -45.59 -32.79 -10.46
C MET A 61 -44.34 -33.47 -11.04
N PHE A 62 -43.41 -33.89 -10.18
CA PHE A 62 -42.39 -34.90 -10.53
C PHE A 62 -42.20 -35.87 -9.35
N PRO A 63 -42.40 -37.18 -9.54
CA PRO A 63 -41.99 -38.17 -8.56
C PRO A 63 -40.47 -38.35 -8.67
N SER A 64 -39.74 -37.62 -7.83
CA SER A 64 -38.33 -37.93 -7.58
C SER A 64 -38.28 -38.96 -6.46
N ASP A 65 -38.02 -40.21 -6.83
CA ASP A 65 -37.45 -41.19 -5.90
C ASP A 65 -36.06 -40.67 -5.49
N VAL A 66 -36.05 -39.83 -4.45
CA VAL A 66 -34.82 -39.34 -3.81
C VAL A 66 -34.25 -40.51 -3.02
N ILE A 67 -33.25 -41.16 -3.59
CA ILE A 67 -32.30 -41.94 -2.82
C ILE A 67 -31.60 -40.93 -1.90
N GLU A 68 -31.95 -40.89 -0.62
CA GLU A 68 -31.13 -40.28 0.42
C GLU A 68 -29.82 -41.07 0.47
N VAL A 69 -28.87 -40.68 -0.38
CA VAL A 69 -27.47 -40.99 -0.16
C VAL A 69 -27.08 -40.11 1.00
N GLU A 70 -27.00 -40.72 2.18
CA GLU A 70 -26.34 -40.15 3.36
C GLU A 70 -24.87 -39.97 2.96
N ILE A 71 -24.57 -38.81 2.39
CA ILE A 71 -23.19 -38.36 2.18
C ILE A 71 -22.73 -37.99 3.58
N GLU A 72 -22.05 -38.92 4.26
CA GLU A 72 -21.21 -38.55 5.40
C GLU A 72 -20.29 -37.45 4.89
N GLU A 73 -20.56 -36.20 5.32
CA GLU A 73 -19.65 -35.09 5.08
C GLU A 73 -18.30 -35.55 5.63
N PRO A 74 -17.27 -35.73 4.78
CA PRO A 74 -15.98 -36.16 5.27
C PRO A 74 -15.57 -35.14 6.31
N ASN A 75 -15.27 -35.64 7.51
CA ASN A 75 -14.86 -34.85 8.65
C ASN A 75 -13.56 -34.13 8.27
N LEU A 76 -13.68 -32.93 7.69
CA LEU A 76 -12.59 -32.08 7.19
C LEU A 76 -11.72 -31.55 8.34
N GLU A 77 -12.08 -31.86 9.59
CA GLU A 77 -11.33 -31.56 10.80
C GLU A 77 -10.25 -32.62 11.13
N ASP A 78 -10.16 -33.72 10.39
CA ASP A 78 -9.04 -34.66 10.50
C ASP A 78 -7.78 -34.03 9.87
N ASP A 79 -7.11 -33.21 10.68
CA ASP A 79 -5.67 -33.03 10.74
C ASP A 79 -4.95 -33.18 9.38
N TRP A 80 -5.27 -32.29 8.44
CA TRP A 80 -4.55 -32.21 7.16
C TRP A 80 -3.08 -31.81 7.34
N GLY A 81 -2.53 -31.81 8.57
CA GLY A 81 -1.13 -31.52 8.85
C GLY A 81 -0.66 -30.28 8.10
N ILE A 82 -1.55 -29.31 7.87
CA ILE A 82 -1.25 -28.07 7.17
C ILE A 82 -0.46 -27.27 8.20
N SER A 83 0.82 -27.60 8.34
CA SER A 83 1.80 -26.74 8.95
C SER A 83 1.58 -25.35 8.38
N GLU A 84 1.58 -24.35 9.26
CA GLU A 84 1.50 -22.95 8.86
C GLU A 84 2.33 -22.70 7.60
N PRO A 85 1.83 -21.93 6.63
CA PRO A 85 2.52 -21.74 5.36
C PRO A 85 3.96 -21.29 5.65
N GLU A 86 4.93 -22.10 5.24
CA GLU A 86 6.33 -21.71 5.28
C GLU A 86 6.45 -20.43 4.45
N THR A 87 6.71 -19.31 5.13
CA THR A 87 6.91 -18.03 4.45
C THR A 87 8.35 -17.92 3.99
N SER A 88 8.54 -17.28 2.84
CA SER A 88 9.85 -16.97 2.29
C SER A 88 10.60 -16.00 3.20
N GLU A 89 11.92 -16.11 3.31
CA GLU A 89 12.74 -15.05 3.94
C GLU A 89 12.61 -13.72 3.19
N LEU A 90 12.19 -13.75 1.92
CA LEU A 90 12.00 -12.57 1.09
C LEU A 90 10.86 -11.67 1.59
N GLU A 91 9.88 -12.24 2.31
CA GLU A 91 8.71 -11.52 2.86
C GLU A 91 9.07 -10.43 3.89
N GLN A 92 10.29 -10.44 4.45
CA GLN A 92 10.72 -9.38 5.36
C GLN A 92 11.06 -8.06 4.65
N TYR A 93 11.20 -8.09 3.32
CA TYR A 93 11.58 -6.94 2.51
C TYR A 93 10.35 -6.30 1.86
N PRO A 94 10.21 -4.96 1.92
CA PRO A 94 9.13 -4.26 1.24
C PRO A 94 9.14 -4.56 -0.27
N GLY A 95 7.94 -4.71 -0.85
CA GLY A 95 7.72 -5.08 -2.25
C GLY A 95 7.67 -6.58 -2.51
N PHE A 96 7.94 -7.41 -1.49
CA PHE A 96 7.92 -8.87 -1.56
C PHE A 96 6.95 -9.52 -0.56
N ARG A 97 6.07 -8.72 0.08
CA ARG A 97 5.12 -9.25 1.06
C ARG A 97 3.91 -9.84 0.35
N PHE A 98 3.83 -11.16 0.22
CA PHE A 98 2.67 -11.83 -0.36
C PHE A 98 1.60 -12.10 0.70
N VAL A 99 2.00 -12.47 1.92
CA VAL A 99 1.03 -12.73 3.01
C VAL A 99 0.44 -11.42 3.54
N ASN A 100 1.26 -10.38 3.63
CA ASN A 100 0.87 -9.07 4.15
C ASN A 100 0.93 -7.97 3.06
N SER A 101 0.41 -8.26 1.87
CA SER A 101 0.47 -7.33 0.72
C SER A 101 -0.16 -5.97 1.00
N GLU A 102 -1.15 -5.91 1.89
CA GLU A 102 -1.77 -4.66 2.36
C GLU A 102 -0.74 -3.66 2.93
N LEU A 103 0.34 -4.15 3.55
CA LEU A 103 1.39 -3.27 4.07
C LEU A 103 2.28 -2.69 2.96
N ASP A 104 2.47 -3.41 1.85
CA ASP A 104 3.15 -2.89 0.67
C ASP A 104 2.24 -1.87 -0.04
N GLU A 105 0.95 -2.17 -0.19
CA GLU A 105 -0.02 -1.24 -0.78
C GLU A 105 -0.13 0.06 0.02
N GLN A 106 -0.18 -0.03 1.36
CA GLN A 106 -0.19 1.15 2.21
C GLN A 106 1.10 1.97 2.09
N ALA A 107 2.26 1.30 2.08
CA ALA A 107 3.54 1.98 1.89
C ALA A 107 3.59 2.69 0.53
N TYR A 108 3.13 2.03 -0.53
CA TYR A 108 3.03 2.58 -1.87
C TYR A 108 2.15 3.84 -1.91
N ALA A 109 0.98 3.80 -1.25
CA ALA A 109 0.08 4.95 -1.17
C ALA A 109 0.73 6.18 -0.52
N TYR A 110 1.49 5.99 0.57
CA TYR A 110 2.21 7.08 1.22
C TYR A 110 3.33 7.64 0.35
N GLU A 111 4.05 6.78 -0.37
CA GLU A 111 5.10 7.20 -1.29
C GLU A 111 4.55 7.95 -2.51
N GLU A 112 3.40 7.53 -3.06
CA GLU A 112 2.72 8.26 -4.12
C GLU A 112 2.37 9.68 -3.68
N LEU A 113 1.80 9.83 -2.48
CA LEU A 113 1.50 11.15 -1.92
C LEU A 113 2.76 12.01 -1.76
N ALA A 114 3.86 11.41 -1.31
CA ALA A 114 5.13 12.12 -1.18
C ALA A 114 5.71 12.55 -2.53
N ARG A 115 5.66 11.68 -3.55
CA ARG A 115 6.11 12.00 -4.92
C ARG A 115 5.29 13.14 -5.51
N GLU A 116 3.99 13.11 -5.33
CA GLU A 116 3.05 14.13 -5.83
C GLU A 116 3.27 15.48 -5.13
N TYR A 117 3.53 15.46 -3.82
CA TYR A 117 3.92 16.66 -3.09
C TYR A 117 5.26 17.23 -3.57
N LEU A 118 6.30 16.40 -3.71
CA LEU A 118 7.59 16.88 -4.24
C LEU A 118 7.47 17.44 -5.66
N THR A 119 6.67 16.79 -6.50
CA THR A 119 6.37 17.27 -7.85
C THR A 119 5.71 18.65 -7.78
N SER A 120 4.75 18.85 -6.87
CA SER A 120 4.11 20.15 -6.67
C SER A 120 5.07 21.26 -6.26
N ILE A 121 6.00 21.00 -5.32
CA ILE A 121 7.01 21.98 -4.90
C ILE A 121 7.91 22.35 -6.06
N CYS A 122 8.46 21.35 -6.77
CA CYS A 122 9.36 21.58 -7.88
C CYS A 122 8.69 22.40 -8.99
N MET A 123 7.41 22.13 -9.29
CA MET A 123 6.64 22.90 -10.27
C MET A 123 6.40 24.34 -9.79
N GLU A 124 6.05 24.54 -8.52
CA GLU A 124 5.88 25.88 -7.93
C GLU A 124 7.19 26.69 -7.99
N GLU A 125 8.33 26.07 -7.68
CA GLU A 125 9.66 26.69 -7.75
C GLU A 125 10.04 27.11 -9.18
N GLN A 126 9.54 26.38 -10.19
CA GLN A 126 9.68 26.74 -11.61
C GLN A 126 8.63 27.75 -12.10
N GLY A 127 7.72 28.20 -11.23
CA GLY A 127 6.68 29.17 -11.55
C GLY A 127 5.45 28.58 -12.23
N TRP A 128 5.29 27.26 -12.19
CA TRP A 128 4.14 26.55 -12.76
C TRP A 128 3.13 26.14 -11.68
N GLN A 129 1.85 26.06 -12.08
CA GLN A 129 0.81 25.48 -11.22
C GLN A 129 0.74 23.97 -11.45
N TYR A 130 0.72 23.20 -10.38
CA TYR A 130 0.55 21.76 -10.43
C TYR A 130 -0.47 21.32 -9.39
N PHE A 131 -1.42 20.49 -9.82
CA PHE A 131 -2.49 19.97 -9.01
C PHE A 131 -2.26 18.47 -8.81
N PRO A 132 -1.91 18.00 -7.60
CA PRO A 132 -1.72 16.58 -7.32
C PRO A 132 -2.93 15.74 -7.73
N THR A 133 -2.68 14.56 -8.33
CA THR A 133 -3.74 13.71 -8.91
C THR A 133 -4.05 12.45 -8.11
N THR A 134 -3.31 12.19 -7.03
CA THR A 134 -3.29 10.91 -6.29
C THR A 134 -4.65 10.25 -6.16
N SER A 135 -4.77 9.04 -6.70
CA SER A 135 -5.94 8.15 -6.64
C SER A 135 -6.35 7.75 -5.21
N THR A 136 -5.43 7.89 -4.25
CA THR A 136 -5.62 7.53 -2.83
C THR A 136 -6.29 8.64 -2.01
N TRP A 137 -6.65 9.77 -2.63
CA TRP A 137 -7.33 10.87 -1.95
C TRP A 137 -8.73 10.50 -1.42
N ASP A 138 -9.35 9.41 -1.88
CA ASP A 138 -10.65 8.99 -1.32
C ASP A 138 -10.94 7.48 -1.43
N ALA A 139 -10.95 6.78 -0.29
CA ALA A 139 -11.76 5.56 -0.13
C ALA A 139 -12.61 5.56 1.15
N THR A 140 -12.47 6.58 2.01
CA THR A 140 -13.24 6.69 3.27
C THR A 140 -13.56 8.13 3.70
N SER A 141 -13.10 9.16 2.98
CA SER A 141 -13.23 10.55 3.45
C SER A 141 -14.32 11.36 2.76
N ILE A 142 -14.84 10.98 1.58
CA ILE A 142 -15.98 11.69 0.97
C ILE A 142 -16.99 10.74 0.32
N ALA A 143 -17.73 10.02 1.15
CA ALA A 143 -19.03 9.49 0.75
C ALA A 143 -19.97 10.66 0.35
N GLY A 144 -19.97 11.02 -0.94
CA GLY A 144 -20.89 12.02 -1.50
C GLY A 144 -20.36 12.91 -2.62
N VAL A 145 -19.11 12.76 -3.09
CA VAL A 145 -18.58 13.54 -4.21
C VAL A 145 -18.14 12.60 -5.34
N GLU A 146 -19.13 12.04 -6.04
CA GLU A 146 -18.95 11.51 -7.41
C GLU A 146 -18.75 12.66 -8.43
N ASN A 147 -18.16 13.79 -8.03
CA ASN A 147 -17.86 14.86 -8.98
C ASN A 147 -16.58 14.47 -9.69
N GLU A 148 -16.76 13.97 -10.91
CA GLU A 148 -15.95 14.29 -12.08
C GLU A 148 -14.53 14.71 -11.66
N LEU A 149 -13.64 13.73 -11.49
CA LEU A 149 -12.19 13.92 -11.44
C LEU A 149 -11.76 14.53 -12.79
N VAL A 150 -12.16 15.77 -13.04
CA VAL A 150 -11.59 16.60 -14.08
C VAL A 150 -10.13 16.71 -13.68
N ASN A 151 -9.26 16.07 -14.45
CA ASN A 151 -7.83 16.17 -14.28
C ASN A 151 -7.48 17.67 -14.30
N SER A 152 -7.26 18.23 -13.12
CA SER A 152 -7.11 19.67 -12.91
C SER A 152 -5.87 20.21 -13.63
N ASN A 153 -4.86 19.35 -13.80
CA ASN A 153 -3.72 19.62 -14.66
C ASN A 153 -4.11 19.69 -16.13
N GLU A 154 -4.93 18.78 -16.66
CA GLU A 154 -5.37 18.84 -18.07
C GLU A 154 -6.08 20.16 -18.39
N SER A 155 -6.97 20.61 -17.51
CA SER A 155 -7.66 21.90 -17.68
C SER A 155 -6.68 23.08 -17.68
N PHE A 156 -5.69 23.08 -16.79
CA PHE A 156 -4.64 24.09 -16.75
C PHE A 156 -3.78 24.06 -18.02
N VAL A 157 -3.28 22.89 -18.41
CA VAL A 157 -2.45 22.67 -19.60
C VAL A 157 -3.18 23.06 -20.88
N ALA A 158 -4.49 22.77 -20.97
CA ALA A 158 -5.33 23.16 -22.09
C ALA A 158 -5.48 24.68 -22.22
N SER A 159 -5.38 25.42 -21.12
CA SER A 159 -5.45 26.89 -21.10
C SER A 159 -4.14 27.57 -21.56
N LEU A 160 -3.01 26.85 -21.53
CA LEU A 160 -1.71 27.35 -21.95
C LEU A 160 -1.59 27.45 -23.47
N GLY A 161 -0.87 28.47 -23.96
CA GLY A 161 -0.46 28.53 -25.36
C GLY A 161 0.54 27.43 -25.72
N PRO A 162 0.76 27.12 -27.02
CA PRO A 162 1.63 26.02 -27.42
C PRO A 162 3.04 26.04 -26.82
N SER A 163 3.70 27.21 -26.81
CA SER A 163 5.05 27.34 -26.24
C SER A 163 5.09 27.19 -24.72
N GLU A 164 4.05 27.67 -24.02
CA GLU A 164 3.93 27.55 -22.56
C GLU A 164 3.65 26.10 -22.18
N ARG A 165 2.81 25.41 -22.96
CA ARG A 165 2.53 23.99 -22.80
C ARG A 165 3.79 23.14 -22.94
N THR A 166 4.60 23.38 -23.98
CA THR A 166 5.90 22.70 -24.13
C THR A 166 6.82 22.95 -22.93
N ALA A 167 6.91 24.20 -22.47
CA ALA A 167 7.73 24.53 -21.30
C ALA A 167 7.21 23.89 -20.01
N TYR A 168 5.90 23.81 -19.84
CA TYR A 168 5.24 23.12 -18.73
C TYR A 168 5.54 21.62 -18.74
N ASN A 169 5.38 20.96 -19.89
CA ASN A 169 5.64 19.52 -20.02
C ASN A 169 7.13 19.22 -19.79
N LEU A 170 8.04 20.03 -20.33
CA LEU A 170 9.47 19.90 -20.05
C LEU A 170 9.78 20.05 -18.56
N ALA A 171 9.12 20.98 -17.87
CA ALA A 171 9.29 21.13 -16.42
C ALA A 171 8.73 19.93 -15.64
N LEU A 172 7.56 19.43 -16.03
CA LEU A 172 6.86 18.36 -15.31
C LEU A 172 7.50 16.98 -15.55
N THR A 173 7.59 16.58 -16.82
CA THR A 173 7.97 15.22 -17.23
C THR A 173 9.32 15.17 -17.95
N GLY A 174 9.92 16.32 -18.27
CA GLY A 174 11.18 16.37 -18.99
C GLY A 174 11.07 16.14 -20.50
N VAL A 175 9.85 16.00 -21.03
CA VAL A 175 9.57 15.82 -22.46
C VAL A 175 8.67 16.93 -23.00
N GLU A 176 8.83 17.29 -24.26
CA GLU A 176 8.06 18.40 -24.88
C GLU A 176 6.56 18.08 -25.00
N ASP A 177 6.25 16.85 -25.42
CA ASP A 177 4.89 16.33 -25.53
C ASP A 177 4.85 14.92 -24.88
N PRO A 178 4.14 14.74 -23.75
CA PRO A 178 4.02 13.44 -23.10
C PRO A 178 3.18 12.43 -23.89
N SER A 179 2.48 12.87 -24.95
CA SER A 179 1.73 11.98 -25.85
C SER A 179 2.57 11.42 -27.00
N ASP A 180 3.76 11.97 -27.23
CA ASP A 180 4.69 11.39 -28.18
C ASP A 180 5.15 10.02 -27.64
N GLU A 181 5.20 9.01 -28.51
CA GLU A 181 5.79 7.70 -28.17
C GLU A 181 7.29 7.89 -27.95
N VAL A 182 7.66 8.30 -26.74
CA VAL A 182 9.05 8.28 -26.32
C VAL A 182 9.34 6.87 -25.83
N ASP A 183 10.19 6.15 -26.57
CA ASP A 183 10.68 4.83 -26.16
C ASP A 183 11.40 4.95 -24.81
N GLY A 184 10.67 4.58 -23.76
CA GLY A 184 11.13 4.63 -22.38
C GLY A 184 10.93 6.00 -21.74
N TYR A 185 10.05 6.04 -20.74
CA TYR A 185 10.09 7.06 -19.70
C TYR A 185 11.49 7.03 -19.09
N ALA A 186 12.37 7.95 -19.47
CA ALA A 186 13.73 7.99 -18.94
C ALA A 186 13.63 8.51 -17.49
N PRO A 187 13.85 7.67 -16.46
CA PRO A 187 13.77 8.12 -15.08
C PRO A 187 14.80 9.22 -14.85
N GLY A 188 14.35 10.40 -14.42
CA GLY A 188 15.22 11.52 -14.04
C GLY A 188 15.13 12.81 -14.83
N LEU A 189 14.10 13.01 -15.64
CA LEU A 189 13.85 14.31 -16.26
C LEU A 189 12.57 14.93 -15.69
N GLY A 190 12.60 16.26 -15.51
CA GLY A 190 11.50 17.05 -14.93
C GLY A 190 11.23 16.76 -13.45
N CYS A 191 10.26 17.48 -12.89
CA CYS A 191 9.85 17.37 -11.49
C CYS A 191 9.32 15.98 -11.11
N MET A 192 8.60 15.30 -12.02
CA MET A 192 8.16 13.92 -11.79
C MET A 192 9.34 12.96 -11.77
N GLY A 193 10.33 13.12 -12.67
CA GLY A 193 11.52 12.28 -12.66
C GLY A 193 12.33 12.43 -11.38
N GLU A 194 12.53 13.66 -10.93
CA GLU A 194 13.23 13.97 -9.67
C GLU A 194 12.51 13.38 -8.44
N SER A 195 11.17 13.48 -8.38
CA SER A 195 10.41 12.91 -7.28
C SER A 195 10.47 11.37 -7.23
N HIS A 196 10.50 10.70 -8.39
CA HIS A 196 10.67 9.24 -8.47
C HIS A 196 12.10 8.79 -8.16
N GLN A 197 13.12 9.60 -8.43
CA GLN A 197 14.48 9.30 -7.99
C GLN A 197 14.64 9.41 -6.48
N GLU A 198 13.96 10.37 -5.86
CA GLU A 198 13.96 10.55 -4.40
C GLU A 198 13.14 9.47 -3.70
N PHE A 199 12.02 9.03 -4.30
CA PHE A 199 11.16 7.97 -3.77
C PHE A 199 10.92 6.89 -4.84
N PRO A 200 11.87 5.95 -5.01
CA PRO A 200 11.82 4.91 -6.04
C PRO A 200 10.60 3.99 -5.92
N GLY A 201 10.09 3.83 -4.71
CA GLY A 201 8.88 3.11 -4.41
C GLY A 201 9.11 1.73 -3.78
N VAL A 202 8.12 1.26 -3.02
CA VAL A 202 8.16 -0.01 -2.29
C VAL A 202 8.40 -1.21 -3.20
N TYR A 203 7.92 -1.14 -4.46
CA TYR A 203 8.08 -2.20 -5.46
C TYR A 203 9.32 -2.03 -6.35
N ALA A 204 10.15 -1.01 -6.13
CA ALA A 204 11.32 -0.76 -6.97
C ALA A 204 12.30 -1.94 -6.95
N LEU A 205 12.54 -2.51 -5.76
CA LEU A 205 13.46 -3.64 -5.62
C LEU A 205 12.92 -4.91 -6.29
N ALA A 206 11.62 -5.17 -6.16
CA ALA A 206 10.96 -6.27 -6.86
C ALA A 206 11.06 -6.11 -8.39
N SER A 207 10.92 -4.88 -8.90
CA SER A 207 11.11 -4.57 -10.32
C SER A 207 12.54 -4.87 -10.78
N VAL A 208 13.56 -4.46 -10.01
CA VAL A 208 14.98 -4.74 -10.31
C VAL A 208 15.24 -6.25 -10.45
N PHE A 209 14.61 -7.06 -9.60
CA PHE A 209 14.84 -8.51 -9.56
C PHE A 209 13.81 -9.33 -10.34
N THR A 210 12.85 -8.70 -11.03
CA THR A 210 11.71 -9.39 -11.67
C THR A 210 12.16 -10.50 -12.62
N GLN A 211 13.19 -10.26 -13.44
CA GLN A 211 13.69 -11.27 -14.38
C GLN A 211 14.28 -12.49 -13.66
N GLU A 212 15.09 -12.29 -12.64
CA GLU A 212 15.74 -13.38 -11.90
C GLU A 212 14.72 -14.18 -11.09
N LEU A 213 13.76 -13.51 -10.45
CA LEU A 213 12.68 -14.18 -9.72
C LEU A 213 11.79 -15.01 -10.66
N THR A 214 11.46 -14.46 -11.84
CA THR A 214 10.73 -15.19 -12.88
C THR A 214 11.51 -16.42 -13.34
N GLU A 215 12.83 -16.31 -13.49
CA GLU A 215 13.67 -17.45 -13.87
C GLU A 215 13.67 -18.54 -12.78
N LEU A 216 13.80 -18.16 -11.51
CA LEU A 216 13.76 -19.09 -10.37
C LEU A 216 12.41 -19.81 -10.27
N GLU A 217 11.30 -19.10 -10.46
CA GLU A 217 9.96 -19.69 -10.49
C GLU A 217 9.81 -20.70 -11.64
N ASN A 218 10.33 -20.37 -12.82
CA ASN A 218 10.32 -21.27 -13.96
C ASN A 218 11.17 -22.52 -13.72
N GLN A 219 12.33 -22.37 -13.06
CA GLN A 219 13.18 -23.50 -12.67
C GLN A 219 12.46 -24.40 -11.66
N ALA A 220 11.87 -23.83 -10.60
CA ALA A 220 11.09 -24.58 -9.62
C ALA A 220 9.91 -25.33 -10.28
N ARG A 221 9.22 -24.67 -11.22
CA ARG A 221 8.13 -25.30 -11.98
C ARG A 221 8.63 -26.47 -12.83
N ALA A 222 9.78 -26.32 -13.48
CA ALA A 222 10.38 -27.39 -14.28
C ALA A 222 10.84 -28.59 -13.43
N GLU A 223 11.35 -28.34 -12.22
CA GLU A 223 11.76 -29.39 -11.27
C GLU A 223 10.57 -30.24 -10.83
N VAL A 224 9.40 -29.62 -10.59
CA VAL A 224 8.23 -30.33 -10.04
C VAL A 224 7.25 -30.86 -11.12
N ALA A 225 7.39 -30.42 -12.38
CA ALA A 225 6.58 -30.91 -13.50
C ALA A 225 6.60 -32.45 -13.68
N ASN A 226 7.58 -33.14 -13.10
CA ASN A 226 7.71 -34.61 -13.13
C ASN A 226 7.25 -35.32 -11.83
N SER A 227 6.80 -34.60 -10.81
CA SER A 227 6.35 -35.17 -9.53
C SER A 227 4.85 -35.43 -9.49
N LYS A 228 4.46 -36.55 -8.85
CA LYS A 228 3.05 -36.91 -8.59
C LYS A 228 2.49 -36.23 -7.33
N ASP A 229 3.35 -35.79 -6.41
CA ASP A 229 2.97 -35.13 -5.13
C ASP A 229 3.06 -33.59 -5.24
N ASN A 230 2.44 -33.10 -6.32
CA ASN A 230 2.89 -31.96 -7.11
C ASN A 230 2.84 -30.58 -6.40
N GLN A 231 1.91 -30.34 -5.47
CA GLN A 231 1.73 -28.98 -4.92
C GLN A 231 2.66 -28.67 -3.74
N ASN A 232 2.82 -29.60 -2.80
CA ASN A 232 3.65 -29.37 -1.61
C ASN A 232 5.14 -29.36 -1.96
N GLU A 233 5.57 -30.22 -2.89
CA GLU A 233 6.95 -30.21 -3.41
C GLU A 233 7.24 -28.95 -4.22
N TYR A 234 6.28 -28.46 -5.02
CA TYR A 234 6.42 -27.19 -5.74
C TYR A 234 6.59 -26.01 -4.79
N ARG A 235 5.77 -25.93 -3.74
CA ARG A 235 5.89 -24.89 -2.71
C ARG A 235 7.26 -24.91 -2.03
N ARG A 236 7.72 -26.09 -1.59
CA ARG A 236 9.06 -26.23 -0.96
C ARG A 236 10.19 -25.86 -1.91
N SER A 237 10.11 -26.26 -3.19
CA SER A 237 11.12 -25.90 -4.19
C SER A 237 11.17 -24.37 -4.39
N ILE A 238 10.02 -23.71 -4.51
CA ILE A 238 9.97 -22.23 -4.62
C ILE A 238 10.61 -21.57 -3.39
N ILE A 239 10.22 -21.96 -2.19
CA ILE A 239 10.74 -21.35 -0.95
C ILE A 239 12.25 -21.55 -0.86
N ALA A 240 12.75 -22.75 -1.19
CA ALA A 240 14.19 -23.02 -1.22
C ALA A 240 14.93 -22.12 -2.21
N LYS A 241 14.39 -21.91 -3.42
CA LYS A 241 14.98 -21.03 -4.45
C LYS A 241 14.93 -19.55 -4.03
N GLN A 242 13.86 -19.11 -3.38
CA GLN A 242 13.76 -17.76 -2.85
C GLN A 242 14.76 -17.53 -1.71
N ASN A 243 14.98 -18.50 -0.83
CA ASN A 243 16.00 -18.39 0.21
C ASN A 243 17.42 -18.39 -0.37
N GLU A 244 17.68 -19.16 -1.44
CA GLU A 244 18.94 -19.08 -2.20
C GLU A 244 19.13 -17.67 -2.81
N PHE A 245 18.07 -17.10 -3.37
CA PHE A 245 18.06 -15.74 -3.88
C PHE A 245 18.37 -14.70 -2.80
N VAL A 246 17.73 -14.80 -1.63
CA VAL A 246 17.99 -13.93 -0.48
C VAL A 246 19.46 -14.03 -0.06
N ALA A 247 19.99 -15.25 0.10
CA ALA A 247 21.39 -15.45 0.44
C ALA A 247 22.35 -14.84 -0.59
N LYS A 248 22.00 -14.91 -1.89
CA LYS A 248 22.79 -14.33 -2.98
C LYS A 248 22.78 -12.78 -2.96
N HIS A 249 21.65 -12.17 -2.62
CA HIS A 249 21.42 -10.72 -2.72
C HIS A 249 21.32 -10.00 -1.37
N GLN A 250 21.67 -10.67 -0.28
CA GLN A 250 21.49 -10.17 1.09
C GLN A 250 21.96 -8.73 1.29
N ALA A 251 23.17 -8.40 0.81
CA ALA A 251 23.73 -7.07 0.96
C ALA A 251 22.89 -5.98 0.27
N THR A 252 22.38 -6.25 -0.93
CA THR A 252 21.51 -5.32 -1.68
C THR A 252 20.15 -5.18 -1.01
N LEU A 253 19.58 -6.28 -0.51
CA LEU A 253 18.32 -6.28 0.22
C LEU A 253 18.42 -5.46 1.53
N GLU A 254 19.50 -5.63 2.29
CA GLU A 254 19.76 -4.86 3.51
C GLU A 254 19.98 -3.36 3.24
N GLU A 255 20.73 -3.03 2.18
CA GLU A 255 20.94 -1.64 1.77
C GLU A 255 19.62 -0.97 1.38
N PHE A 256 18.78 -1.66 0.59
CA PHE A 256 17.46 -1.15 0.23
C PHE A 256 16.56 -0.97 1.45
N GLN A 257 16.52 -1.94 2.37
CA GLN A 257 15.72 -1.84 3.59
C GLN A 257 16.15 -0.64 4.45
N ALA A 258 17.46 -0.39 4.56
CA ALA A 258 17.97 0.76 5.28
C ALA A 258 17.61 2.10 4.60
N SER A 259 17.66 2.16 3.26
CA SER A 259 17.24 3.34 2.49
C SER A 259 15.75 3.59 2.66
N HIS A 260 14.92 2.55 2.48
CA HIS A 260 13.46 2.62 2.57
C HIS A 260 12.99 3.05 3.97
N HIS A 261 13.64 2.56 5.03
CA HIS A 261 13.33 3.02 6.39
C HIS A 261 13.61 4.52 6.57
N LYS A 262 14.72 5.02 6.02
CA LYS A 262 15.04 6.46 6.06
C LYS A 262 14.04 7.28 5.23
N GLU A 263 13.65 6.77 4.07
CA GLU A 263 12.70 7.42 3.17
C GLU A 263 11.30 7.48 3.76
N SER A 264 10.79 6.39 4.34
CA SER A 264 9.48 6.37 5.01
C SER A 264 9.37 7.42 6.14
N LEU A 265 10.44 7.62 6.92
CA LEU A 265 10.49 8.71 7.91
C LEU A 265 10.41 10.10 7.27
N ARG A 266 11.05 10.29 6.11
CA ARG A 266 11.00 11.54 5.35
C ARG A 266 9.62 11.78 4.72
N VAL A 267 8.98 10.73 4.19
CA VAL A 267 7.59 10.76 3.71
C VAL A 267 6.65 11.23 4.82
N ALA A 268 6.75 10.63 6.01
CA ALA A 268 5.94 11.03 7.16
C ALA A 268 6.14 12.52 7.54
N GLN A 269 7.37 13.02 7.48
CA GLN A 269 7.67 14.44 7.73
C GLN A 269 7.08 15.36 6.66
N ILE A 270 7.17 14.96 5.39
CA ILE A 270 6.60 15.68 4.25
C ILE A 270 5.09 15.80 4.39
N ILE A 271 4.39 14.68 4.65
CA ILE A 271 2.94 14.64 4.82
C ILE A 271 2.53 15.56 5.99
N THR A 272 3.21 15.43 7.13
CA THR A 272 2.93 16.28 8.31
C THR A 272 3.12 17.78 8.00
N THR A 273 4.14 18.12 7.21
CA THR A 273 4.42 19.52 6.82
C THR A 273 3.36 20.06 5.86
N TRP A 274 2.87 19.21 4.96
CA TRP A 274 1.82 19.55 4.01
C TRP A 274 0.47 19.74 4.72
N GLU A 275 0.07 18.85 5.63
CA GLU A 275 -1.15 18.98 6.44
C GLU A 275 -1.18 20.28 7.27
N GLN A 276 -0.02 20.79 7.69
CA GLN A 276 0.07 22.06 8.43
C GLN A 276 -0.12 23.30 7.55
N ARG A 277 0.02 23.18 6.22
CA ARG A 277 -0.14 24.30 5.27
C ARG A 277 -1.55 24.41 4.71
N ALA A 278 -2.32 23.32 4.71
CA ALA A 278 -3.72 23.29 4.31
C ALA A 278 -4.64 23.89 5.38
#